data_AF-A0A3B9AC43-F1
#
_entry.id   AF-A0A3B9AC43-F1
#
_cell.length_a   1.000
_cell.length_b   1.000
_cell.length_c   1.000
_cell.angle_alpha   90.00
_cell.angle_beta   90.00
_cell.angle_gamma   90.00
#
_symmetry.space_group_name_H-M   'P 1'
#
loop_
_entity.id
_entity.type
_entity.pdbx_description
1 polymer ?
#
loop_
_entity_poly.entity_id
_entity_poly.type
_entity_poly.pdbx_seq_one_letter_code
_entity_poly.pdbx_strand_id
1 'polypeptide(L)'
;SFGWAEPEHIAKMKELTFAVNDVLKALFLTGNMLLVDYKLEFGLFKGAVVLGDEFTPDGCRLWDVDTREKLDKDRFRQDLGDVVESYELVGHRLGLKFD
;
A
#
# COMPACT_ATOMS: atom_id res chain seq x y z
N SER A 1 26.53 10.41 -8.00
CA SER A 1 25.42 9.74 -7.28
C SER A 1 25.89 8.35 -6.86
N PHE A 2 25.08 7.58 -6.12
CA PHE A 2 25.46 6.28 -5.56
C PHE A 2 25.26 5.06 -6.50
N GLY A 3 24.74 5.26 -7.72
CA GLY A 3 24.59 4.16 -8.70
C GLY A 3 23.56 3.08 -8.33
N TRP A 4 22.54 3.40 -7.52
CA TRP A 4 21.54 2.42 -7.09
C TRP A 4 20.61 1.92 -8.20
N ALA A 5 20.40 2.73 -9.24
CA ALA A 5 19.58 2.38 -10.39
C ALA A 5 19.95 3.24 -11.60
N GLU A 6 19.79 2.67 -12.81
CA GLU A 6 19.89 3.41 -14.06
C GLU A 6 18.70 4.38 -14.22
N PRO A 7 18.87 5.51 -14.94
CA PRO A 7 17.81 6.48 -15.14
C PRO A 7 16.52 5.89 -15.74
N GLU A 8 16.67 4.92 -16.64
CA GLU A 8 15.54 4.21 -17.26
C GLU A 8 14.76 3.35 -16.25
N HIS A 9 15.46 2.68 -15.32
CA HIS A 9 14.82 1.92 -14.25
C HIS A 9 14.05 2.85 -13.32
N ILE A 10 14.62 4.03 -12.98
CA ILE A 10 13.93 5.03 -12.15
C ILE A 10 12.68 5.56 -12.82
N ALA A 11 12.75 5.85 -14.12
CA ALA A 11 11.58 6.28 -14.89
C ALA A 11 10.49 5.20 -14.87
N LYS A 12 10.87 3.93 -15.08
CA LYS A 12 9.92 2.81 -15.08
C LYS A 12 9.29 2.56 -13.70
N MET A 13 10.08 2.63 -12.62
CA MET A 13 9.56 2.51 -11.25
C MET A 13 8.50 3.60 -10.97
N LYS A 14 8.76 4.85 -11.38
CA LYS A 14 7.77 5.94 -11.21
C LYS A 14 6.49 5.70 -11.99
N GLU A 15 6.62 5.30 -13.26
CA GLU A 15 5.47 4.97 -14.11
C GLU A 15 4.60 3.89 -13.46
N LEU A 16 5.23 2.79 -13.02
CA LEU A 16 4.53 1.68 -12.37
C LEU A 16 3.90 2.10 -11.02
N THR A 17 4.59 2.92 -10.22
CA THR A 17 4.00 3.46 -8.98
C THR A 17 2.73 4.26 -9.27
N PHE A 18 2.71 5.15 -10.28
CA PHE A 18 1.48 5.88 -10.59
C PHE A 18 0.36 4.96 -11.11
N ALA A 19 0.70 3.96 -11.93
CA ALA A 19 -0.29 2.98 -12.38
C ALA A 19 -0.89 2.16 -11.22
N VAL A 20 -0.04 1.73 -10.27
CA VAL A 20 -0.48 1.04 -9.04
C VAL A 20 -1.37 1.95 -8.19
N ASN A 21 -1.04 3.24 -8.07
CA ASN A 21 -1.84 4.20 -7.35
C ASN A 21 -3.28 4.28 -7.89
N ASP A 22 -3.44 4.33 -9.21
CA ASP A 22 -4.77 4.45 -9.82
C ASP A 22 -5.63 3.21 -9.54
N VAL A 23 -5.02 2.01 -9.64
CA VAL A 23 -5.69 0.74 -9.34
C VAL A 23 -6.07 0.66 -7.86
N LEU A 24 -5.11 0.91 -6.97
CA LEU A 24 -5.31 0.74 -5.53
C LEU A 24 -6.26 1.78 -4.94
N LYS A 25 -6.18 3.04 -5.37
CA LYS A 25 -7.14 4.07 -4.92
C LYS A 25 -8.57 3.70 -5.26
N ALA A 26 -8.80 3.20 -6.48
CA ALA A 26 -10.13 2.73 -6.88
C ALA A 26 -10.56 1.54 -6.03
N LEU A 27 -9.67 0.54 -5.84
CA LEU A 27 -9.95 -0.64 -5.03
C LEU A 27 -10.31 -0.28 -3.58
N PHE A 28 -9.48 0.49 -2.89
CA PHE A 28 -9.73 0.86 -1.49
C PHE A 28 -10.99 1.70 -1.33
N LEU A 29 -11.30 2.56 -2.29
CA LEU A 29 -12.52 3.34 -2.27
C LEU A 29 -13.78 2.46 -2.35
N THR A 30 -13.74 1.33 -3.06
CA THR A 30 -14.87 0.37 -3.06
C THR A 30 -15.12 -0.28 -1.70
N GLY A 31 -14.09 -0.36 -0.86
CA GLY A 31 -14.16 -0.80 0.53
C GLY A 31 -14.39 0.32 1.54
N ASN A 32 -14.82 1.51 1.10
CA ASN A 32 -14.97 2.71 1.94
C ASN A 32 -13.70 3.12 2.70
N MET A 33 -12.54 3.00 2.04
CA MET A 33 -11.24 3.35 2.58
C MET A 33 -10.50 4.34 1.68
N LEU A 34 -9.79 5.28 2.29
CA LEU A 34 -8.89 6.22 1.64
C LEU A 34 -7.47 5.66 1.69
N LEU A 35 -6.89 5.42 0.52
CA LEU A 35 -5.45 5.21 0.39
C LEU A 35 -4.75 6.57 0.46
N VAL A 36 -4.17 6.87 1.62
CA VAL A 36 -3.51 8.17 1.90
C VAL A 36 -2.13 8.20 1.26
N ASP A 37 -1.33 7.17 1.51
CA ASP A 37 -0.02 6.94 0.90
C ASP A 37 0.36 5.47 1.00
N TYR A 38 1.41 5.07 0.27
CA TYR A 38 1.98 3.73 0.33
C TYR A 38 3.43 3.71 -0.17
N LYS A 39 4.16 2.66 0.20
CA LYS A 39 5.54 2.38 -0.22
C LYS A 39 5.56 1.15 -1.13
N LEU A 40 6.30 1.21 -2.23
CA LEU A 40 6.64 0.04 -3.05
C LEU A 40 8.15 -0.13 -3.11
N GLU A 41 8.58 -1.38 -3.28
CA GLU A 41 9.95 -1.72 -3.62
C GLU A 41 9.98 -2.49 -4.94
N PHE A 42 10.98 -2.20 -5.76
CA PHE A 42 11.15 -2.82 -7.07
C PHE A 42 12.50 -3.52 -7.14
N GLY A 43 12.52 -4.63 -7.85
CA GLY A 43 13.73 -5.36 -8.22
C GLY A 43 13.90 -5.44 -9.73
N LEU A 44 15.07 -5.95 -10.14
CA LEU A 44 15.30 -6.33 -11.52
C LEU A 44 15.18 -7.84 -11.67
N PHE A 45 14.35 -8.28 -12.61
CA PHE A 45 14.28 -9.67 -13.02
C PHE A 45 14.55 -9.77 -14.52
N LYS A 46 15.64 -10.44 -14.89
CA LYS A 46 16.11 -10.54 -16.29
C LYS A 46 16.21 -9.17 -16.99
N GLY A 47 16.67 -8.15 -16.25
CA GLY A 47 16.82 -6.77 -16.74
C GLY A 47 15.53 -5.95 -16.76
N ALA A 48 14.37 -6.51 -16.42
CA ALA A 48 13.12 -5.77 -16.34
C ALA A 48 12.83 -5.32 -14.90
N VAL A 49 12.29 -4.11 -14.75
CA VAL A 49 11.77 -3.60 -13.46
C VAL A 49 10.49 -4.36 -13.11
N VAL A 50 10.49 -4.99 -11.93
CA VAL A 50 9.37 -5.78 -11.42
C VAL A 50 9.05 -5.34 -10.01
N LEU A 51 7.75 -5.23 -9.68
CA LEU A 51 7.28 -4.97 -8.33
C LEU A 51 7.65 -6.16 -7.43
N GLY A 52 8.31 -5.89 -6.30
CA GLY A 52 8.72 -6.91 -5.33
C GLY A 52 8.06 -6.70 -3.96
N ASP A 53 8.75 -7.17 -2.92
CA ASP A 53 8.37 -7.01 -1.51
C ASP A 53 6.91 -7.39 -1.23
N GLU A 54 6.15 -6.51 -0.57
CA GLU A 54 4.76 -6.73 -0.18
C GLU A 54 3.92 -5.46 -0.36
N PHE A 55 2.60 -5.65 -0.37
CA PHE A 55 1.65 -4.56 -0.18
C PHE A 55 0.67 -4.96 0.93
N THR A 56 0.82 -4.34 2.10
CA THR A 56 0.05 -4.63 3.31
C THR A 56 -0.24 -3.34 4.09
N PRO A 57 -1.17 -3.34 5.07
CA PRO A 57 -1.40 -2.18 5.95
C PRO A 57 -0.18 -1.74 6.79
N ASP A 58 0.90 -2.54 6.77
CA ASP A 58 2.20 -2.16 7.31
C ASP A 58 2.92 -1.09 6.47
N GLY A 59 2.79 -1.19 5.15
CA GLY A 59 3.46 -0.36 4.13
C GLY A 59 2.57 0.70 3.47
N CYS A 60 1.32 0.83 3.90
CA CYS A 60 0.39 1.87 3.43
C CYS A 60 -0.37 2.53 4.57
N ARG A 61 -0.92 3.72 4.31
CA ARG A 61 -1.86 4.40 5.19
C ARG A 61 -3.27 4.30 4.64
N LEU A 62 -4.17 3.77 5.45
CA LEU A 62 -5.55 3.50 5.11
C LEU A 62 -6.45 4.14 6.15
N TRP A 63 -7.26 5.10 5.74
CA TRP A 63 -8.22 5.73 6.63
C TRP A 63 -9.65 5.41 6.22
N ASP A 64 -10.54 5.28 7.18
CA ASP A 64 -11.97 5.23 6.88
C ASP A 64 -12.42 6.54 6.21
N VAL A 65 -13.25 6.44 5.16
CA VAL A 65 -13.70 7.61 4.39
C VAL A 65 -14.54 8.56 5.24
N ASP A 66 -15.41 8.01 6.09
CA ASP A 66 -16.42 8.75 6.84
C ASP A 66 -15.86 9.29 8.16
N THR A 67 -15.13 8.46 8.90
CA THR A 67 -14.66 8.80 10.25
C THR A 67 -13.23 9.33 10.28
N ARG A 68 -12.44 9.10 9.21
CA ARG A 68 -10.98 9.32 9.19
C ARG A 68 -10.22 8.52 10.23
N GLU A 69 -10.83 7.47 10.76
CA GLU A 69 -10.15 6.50 11.61
C GLU A 69 -9.00 5.83 10.84
N LYS A 70 -7.85 5.66 11.49
CA LYS A 70 -6.69 4.98 10.92
C LYS A 70 -6.89 3.47 11.02
N LEU A 71 -6.73 2.77 9.91
CA LEU A 71 -6.88 1.31 9.79
C LEU A 71 -5.54 0.61 9.48
N ASP A 72 -4.44 1.35 9.61
CA ASP A 72 -3.09 0.93 9.24
C ASP A 72 -2.13 0.93 10.43
N LYS A 73 -0.85 0.66 10.17
CA LYS A 73 0.22 0.59 11.18
C LYS A 73 0.38 1.86 12.04
N ASP A 74 -0.14 3.01 11.63
CA ASP A 74 -0.19 4.20 12.48
C ASP A 74 -0.96 3.96 13.78
N ARG A 75 -1.88 2.98 13.83
CA ARG A 75 -2.51 2.57 15.09
C ARG A 75 -1.50 2.05 16.11
N PHE A 76 -0.52 1.27 15.67
CA PHE A 76 0.59 0.84 16.52
C PHE A 76 1.54 2.01 16.82
N ARG A 77 1.91 2.80 15.80
CA ARG A 77 2.89 3.90 15.98
C ARG A 77 2.39 5.02 16.91
N GLN A 78 1.07 5.15 17.07
CA GLN A 78 0.43 6.20 17.86
C GLN A 78 -0.33 5.64 19.08
N ASP A 79 -0.07 4.38 19.45
CA ASP A 79 -0.69 3.71 20.61
C ASP A 79 -2.23 3.77 20.62
N LEU A 80 -2.86 3.65 19.44
CA LEU A 80 -4.32 3.69 19.27
C LEU A 80 -5.01 2.33 19.53
N GLY A 81 -4.24 1.25 19.71
CA GLY A 81 -4.77 -0.10 19.94
C GLY A 81 -5.37 -0.77 18.69
N ASP A 82 -5.92 -1.97 18.87
CA ASP A 82 -6.72 -2.73 17.89
C ASP A 82 -6.08 -2.89 16.50
N VAL A 83 -4.77 -3.19 16.49
CA VAL A 83 -3.98 -3.25 15.25
C VAL A 83 -4.41 -4.45 14.41
N VAL A 84 -4.55 -5.63 15.02
CA VAL A 84 -4.90 -6.87 14.32
C VAL A 84 -6.32 -6.79 13.78
N GLU A 85 -7.25 -6.32 14.61
CA GLU A 85 -8.66 -6.13 14.30
C GLU A 85 -8.84 -5.14 13.14
N SER A 86 -8.02 -4.08 13.10
CA SER A 86 -8.04 -3.12 11.99
C SER A 86 -7.56 -3.76 10.68
N TYR A 87 -6.59 -4.67 10.72
CA TYR A 87 -6.08 -5.34 9.52
C TYR A 87 -7.09 -6.37 9.01
N GLU A 88 -7.75 -7.09 9.90
CA GLU A 88 -8.88 -7.97 9.56
C GLU A 88 -10.03 -7.17 8.95
N LEU A 89 -10.37 -6.01 9.51
CA LEU A 89 -11.38 -5.11 8.96
C LEU A 89 -11.03 -4.65 7.54
N VAL A 90 -9.77 -4.27 7.29
CA VAL A 90 -9.29 -3.92 5.93
C VAL A 90 -9.50 -5.11 4.99
N GLY A 91 -9.09 -6.31 5.41
CA GLY A 91 -9.27 -7.52 4.60
C GLY A 91 -10.73 -7.83 4.30
N HIS A 92 -11.62 -7.74 5.28
CA HIS A 92 -13.06 -7.93 5.09
C HIS A 92 -13.68 -6.91 4.14
N ARG A 93 -13.27 -5.63 4.21
CA ARG A 93 -13.72 -4.59 3.28
C ARG A 93 -13.21 -4.82 1.84
N LEU A 94 -12.10 -5.54 1.69
CA LEU A 94 -11.60 -6.02 0.40
C LEU A 94 -12.25 -7.34 -0.05
N GLY A 95 -13.20 -7.88 0.73
CA GLY A 95 -13.89 -9.13 0.42
C GLY A 95 -13.12 -10.40 0.79
N LEU A 96 -12.05 -10.29 1.58
CA LEU A 96 -11.32 -11.44 2.11
C LEU A 96 -12.10 -12.11 3.25
N LYS A 97 -11.92 -13.43 3.36
CA LYS A 97 -12.43 -14.23 4.46
C LYS A 97 -11.25 -14.79 5.24
N PHE A 98 -11.25 -14.56 6.53
CA PHE A 98 -10.32 -15.16 7.48
C PHE A 98 -11.10 -16.24 8.23
N ASP A 99 -10.49 -17.41 8.39
CA ASP A 99 -11.07 -18.57 9.09
C ASP A 99 -10.83 -18.50 10.60
#